data_AF-K2A6H8-F1
#
_entry.id   AF-K2A6H8-F1
#
_cell.length_a   1.000
_cell.length_b   1.000
_cell.length_c   1.000
_cell.angle_alpha   90.00
_cell.angle_beta   90.00
_cell.angle_gamma   90.00
#
_symmetry.space_group_name_H-M   'P 1'
#
loop_
_entity.id
_entity.type
_entity.pdbx_description
1 polymer ?
#
loop_
_entity_poly.entity_id
_entity_poly.type
_entity_poly.pdbx_seq_one_letter_code
_entity_poly.pdbx_strand_id
1 'polypeptide(L)'
;MFVPEINQNDVPVFDTYLPPFDFDQVFRANRFGGIDRVGDANQIAVAITTRFLDEYGQEKASAGLGQVVVVHKHRVTITGNSDPDPLIVDNNIDPLRNEYLSPLVGKLQYFVNPKINATINMAWDPNYHRLNTADVSLQYINRADRVVSFWYKYALHADQKLQGVPVNLSRVGFSVGWKIWQHWNIVGNLNYNTSYHRAQDYRYGLEYNSCCWAARMMRSSNYIGPSAIDGKKNYDSRWYVQVVLKGFGSVEHDNFGEFLEGLQDKYINSKDKGP
;
A
#
# COMPACT_ATOMS: atom_id res chain seq x y z
N MET A 1 24.00 11.02 -0.80
CA MET A 1 23.21 11.89 0.09
C MET A 1 23.95 12.04 1.41
N PHE A 2 24.05 13.27 1.91
CA PHE A 2 24.63 13.55 3.22
C PHE A 2 23.71 14.46 4.03
N VAL A 3 23.37 14.04 5.25
CA VAL A 3 22.63 14.79 6.27
C VAL A 3 23.36 14.56 7.59
N PRO A 4 23.85 15.61 8.26
CA PRO A 4 24.58 15.46 9.51
C PRO A 4 23.66 14.97 10.64
N GLU A 5 24.25 14.28 11.62
CA GLU A 5 23.57 13.91 12.85
C GLU A 5 23.23 15.16 13.67
N ILE A 6 21.96 15.31 14.04
CA ILE A 6 21.48 16.30 15.00
C ILE A 6 20.70 15.56 16.08
N ASN A 7 21.04 15.82 17.35
CA ASN A 7 20.30 15.27 18.48
C ASN A 7 18.88 15.85 18.50
N GLN A 8 17.89 14.97 18.41
CA GLN A 8 16.46 15.28 18.35
C GLN A 8 15.69 14.63 19.53
N ASN A 9 16.39 14.19 20.57
CA ASN A 9 15.78 13.47 21.70
C ASN A 9 14.80 14.35 22.50
N ASP A 10 15.05 15.67 22.54
CA ASP A 10 14.17 16.65 23.19
C ASP A 10 12.92 16.99 22.36
N VAL A 11 12.82 16.48 21.13
CA VAL A 11 11.65 16.67 20.26
C VAL A 11 10.68 15.50 20.48
N PRO A 12 9.44 15.75 20.93
CA PRO A 12 8.44 14.69 21.10
C PRO A 12 8.07 14.05 19.76
N VAL A 13 7.65 12.77 19.81
CA VAL A 13 7.23 12.00 18.63
C VAL A 13 5.70 11.95 18.59
N PHE A 14 5.10 12.49 17.53
CA PHE A 14 3.66 12.50 17.29
C PHE A 14 3.27 11.62 16.10
N ASP A 15 3.86 11.88 14.94
CA ASP A 15 3.47 11.28 13.66
C ASP A 15 4.62 10.59 12.92
N THR A 16 5.74 10.36 13.62
CA THR A 16 6.88 9.65 13.04
C THR A 16 6.58 8.16 12.87
N TYR A 17 6.81 7.66 11.66
CA TYR A 17 6.79 6.23 11.37
C TYR A 17 7.90 5.85 10.38
N LEU A 18 8.28 4.57 10.37
CA LEU A 18 9.16 4.04 9.35
C LEU A 18 8.32 3.30 8.29
N PRO A 19 8.33 3.74 7.02
CA PRO A 19 7.65 3.02 5.96
C PRO A 19 8.38 1.70 5.65
N PRO A 20 7.66 0.68 5.17
CA PRO A 20 8.28 -0.51 4.61
C PRO A 20 9.25 -0.14 3.48
N PHE A 21 10.41 -0.80 3.44
CA PHE A 21 11.44 -0.50 2.44
C PHE A 21 11.07 -1.06 1.06
N ASP A 22 11.08 -0.22 0.03
CA ASP A 22 10.73 -0.55 -1.36
C ASP A 22 11.62 0.22 -2.36
N PHE A 23 11.34 0.07 -3.65
CA PHE A 23 12.12 0.74 -4.70
C PHE A 23 12.15 2.27 -4.56
N ASP A 24 11.04 2.87 -4.15
CA ASP A 24 10.93 4.32 -4.01
C ASP A 24 11.67 4.81 -2.77
N GLN A 25 11.83 3.96 -1.74
CA GLN A 25 12.64 4.28 -0.56
C GLN A 25 14.14 4.45 -0.86
N VAL A 26 14.66 3.90 -1.98
CA VAL A 26 16.09 4.02 -2.34
C VAL A 26 16.52 5.48 -2.51
N PHE A 27 15.63 6.31 -3.04
CA PHE A 27 15.91 7.72 -3.35
C PHE A 27 15.24 8.70 -2.39
N ARG A 28 14.58 8.18 -1.35
CA ARG A 28 13.85 9.02 -0.41
C ARG A 28 14.82 9.87 0.42
N ALA A 29 14.53 11.16 0.51
CA ALA A 29 15.38 12.11 1.22
C ALA A 29 15.39 11.89 2.74
N ASN A 30 14.24 11.55 3.33
CA ASN A 30 14.13 11.21 4.75
C ASN A 30 13.63 9.78 4.86
N ARG A 31 14.28 8.96 5.70
CA ARG A 31 13.85 7.58 5.94
C ARG A 31 12.57 7.49 6.78
N PHE A 32 12.28 8.50 7.59
CA PHE A 32 11.06 8.55 8.41
C PHE A 32 9.92 9.29 7.69
N GLY A 33 8.68 8.83 7.89
CA GLY A 33 7.48 9.62 7.66
C GLY A 33 7.22 10.57 8.83
N GLY A 34 6.39 11.60 8.61
CA GLY A 34 6.19 12.68 9.59
C GLY A 34 7.31 13.73 9.53
N ILE A 35 7.25 14.69 10.46
CA ILE A 35 8.22 15.80 10.55
C ILE A 35 9.02 15.83 11.86
N ASP A 36 8.66 15.02 12.85
CA ASP A 36 9.33 15.07 14.17
C ASP A 36 10.73 14.46 14.17
N ARG A 37 11.05 13.65 13.15
CA ARG A 37 12.36 13.01 12.99
C ARG A 37 12.90 13.19 11.58
N VAL A 38 14.09 13.78 11.50
CA VAL A 38 14.92 13.80 10.28
C VAL A 38 16.07 12.85 10.49
N GLY A 39 16.12 11.78 9.68
CA GLY A 39 17.19 10.80 9.72
C GLY A 39 18.51 11.41 9.27
N ASP A 40 19.58 11.15 10.03
CA ASP A 40 20.93 11.35 9.53
C ASP A 40 21.19 10.41 8.35
N ALA A 41 22.06 10.84 7.44
CA ALA A 41 22.34 10.08 6.23
C ALA A 41 23.78 10.30 5.79
N ASN A 42 24.51 9.22 5.55
CA ASN A 42 25.72 9.25 4.76
C ASN A 42 25.74 8.02 3.88
N GLN A 43 25.12 8.15 2.70
CA GLN A 43 24.78 6.99 1.88
C GLN A 43 24.79 7.30 0.38
N ILE A 44 25.02 6.27 -0.43
CA ILE A 44 25.01 6.30 -1.89
C ILE A 44 23.87 5.40 -2.36
N ALA A 45 22.88 5.99 -3.02
CA ALA A 45 21.79 5.27 -3.65
C ALA A 45 22.17 4.93 -5.09
N VAL A 46 22.00 3.67 -5.49
CA VAL A 46 22.25 3.20 -6.85
C VAL A 46 21.04 2.42 -7.33
N ALA A 47 20.57 2.71 -8.54
CA ALA A 47 19.59 1.87 -9.19
C ALA A 47 19.82 1.82 -10.70
N ILE A 48 19.41 0.71 -11.30
CA ILE A 48 19.38 0.51 -12.74
C ILE A 48 17.93 0.24 -13.11
N THR A 49 17.45 0.93 -14.15
CA THR A 49 16.11 0.69 -14.70
C THR A 49 16.21 0.42 -16.19
N THR A 50 15.33 -0.45 -16.68
CA THR A 50 15.18 -0.77 -18.09
C THR A 50 13.71 -0.71 -18.47
N ARG A 51 13.44 -0.37 -19.73
CA ARG A 51 12.10 -0.27 -20.30
C ARG A 51 12.10 -0.95 -21.66
N PHE A 52 11.05 -1.72 -21.91
CA PHE A 52 10.80 -2.39 -23.18
C PHE A 52 9.61 -1.73 -23.84
N LEU A 53 9.82 -1.20 -25.03
CA LEU A 53 8.80 -0.53 -25.83
C LEU A 53 8.39 -1.42 -27.01
N ASP A 54 7.15 -1.29 -27.47
CA ASP A 54 6.72 -1.87 -28.74
C ASP A 54 7.08 -0.99 -29.94
N GLU A 55 6.74 -1.47 -31.14
CA GLU A 55 6.97 -0.79 -32.41
C GLU A 55 6.30 0.59 -32.52
N TYR A 56 5.27 0.85 -31.70
CA TYR A 56 4.56 2.12 -31.63
C TYR A 56 5.06 3.01 -30.47
N GLY A 57 6.11 2.59 -29.76
CA GLY A 57 6.69 3.31 -28.64
C GLY A 57 5.93 3.17 -27.32
N GLN A 58 4.97 2.25 -27.21
CA GLN A 58 4.26 2.00 -25.95
C GLN A 58 5.06 1.07 -25.05
N GLU A 59 5.16 1.39 -23.76
CA GLU A 59 5.84 0.54 -22.79
C GLU A 59 5.09 -0.78 -22.59
N LYS A 60 5.78 -1.91 -22.84
CA LYS A 60 5.30 -3.27 -22.57
C LYS A 60 5.77 -3.79 -21.23
N ALA A 61 6.96 -3.38 -20.81
CA ALA A 61 7.53 -3.80 -19.55
C ALA A 61 8.53 -2.76 -19.04
N SER A 62 8.62 -2.62 -17.72
CA SER A 62 9.74 -1.95 -17.09
C SER A 62 10.22 -2.74 -15.90
N ALA A 63 11.53 -2.72 -15.69
CA ALA A 63 12.15 -3.35 -14.54
C ALA A 63 13.15 -2.40 -13.91
N GLY A 64 13.30 -2.50 -12.60
CA GLY A 64 14.27 -1.74 -11.83
C GLY A 64 14.89 -2.59 -10.74
N LEU A 65 16.18 -2.42 -10.51
CA LEU A 65 16.90 -2.94 -9.36
C LEU A 65 17.60 -1.79 -8.66
N GLY A 66 17.50 -1.72 -7.34
CA GLY A 66 18.06 -0.64 -6.54
C GLY A 66 18.64 -1.12 -5.23
N GLN A 67 19.60 -0.38 -4.71
CA GLN A 67 20.20 -0.60 -3.40
C GLN A 67 20.82 0.70 -2.88
N VAL A 68 20.88 0.84 -1.56
CA VAL A 68 21.58 1.92 -0.88
C VAL A 68 22.79 1.35 -0.17
N VAL A 69 23.95 1.96 -0.41
CA VAL A 69 25.20 1.69 0.30
C VAL A 69 25.39 2.76 1.36
N VAL A 70 25.41 2.36 2.62
CA VAL A 70 25.58 3.25 3.77
C VAL A 70 27.07 3.35 4.09
N VAL A 71 27.59 4.56 4.17
CA VAL A 71 29.01 4.84 4.49
C VAL A 71 29.21 4.98 6.00
N HIS A 72 28.30 5.70 6.67
CA HIS A 72 28.26 5.78 8.14
C HIS A 72 26.88 5.37 8.63
N LYS A 73 26.87 4.50 9.64
CA LYS A 73 25.65 3.96 10.24
C LYS A 73 24.82 5.09 10.84
N HIS A 74 23.51 5.00 10.61
CA HIS A 74 22.57 6.02 11.03
C HIS A 74 22.31 5.95 12.54
N ARG A 75 22.24 7.11 13.19
CA ARG A 75 22.16 7.24 14.65
C ARG A 75 20.81 7.75 15.14
N VAL A 76 20.10 8.55 14.35
CA VAL A 76 18.79 9.11 14.73
C VAL A 76 17.73 8.01 14.71
N THR A 77 17.14 7.67 15.85
CA THR A 77 16.12 6.61 15.94
C THR A 77 14.70 7.19 15.95
N ILE A 78 13.70 6.33 15.73
CA ILE A 78 12.29 6.74 15.83
C ILE A 78 11.96 7.14 17.28
N THR A 79 12.44 6.39 18.28
CA THR A 79 11.99 6.51 19.67
C THR A 79 12.74 7.53 20.53
N GLY A 80 13.65 8.33 19.97
CA GLY A 80 14.22 9.50 20.65
C GLY A 80 15.01 9.25 21.94
N ASN A 81 15.27 8.01 22.33
CA ASN A 81 16.16 7.70 23.44
C ASN A 81 17.19 6.66 23.02
N SER A 82 18.45 7.04 23.17
CA SER A 82 19.58 6.13 23.32
C SER A 82 19.49 5.45 24.70
N ASP A 83 18.56 4.49 24.86
CA ASP A 83 18.54 3.60 26.03
C ASP A 83 18.76 2.14 25.55
N PRO A 84 19.62 1.36 26.22
CA PRO A 84 20.21 0.14 25.73
C PRO A 84 19.34 -1.06 26.09
N ASP A 85 18.07 -1.07 25.68
CA ASP A 85 17.38 -2.36 25.57
C ASP A 85 17.74 -2.95 24.19
N PRO A 86 18.69 -3.90 24.12
CA PRO A 86 19.19 -4.40 22.84
C PRO A 86 18.15 -5.30 22.15
N LEU A 87 17.00 -5.57 22.79
CA LEU A 87 16.19 -6.72 22.44
C LEU A 87 14.96 -6.45 21.57
N ILE A 88 14.40 -5.23 21.45
CA ILE A 88 13.03 -5.17 20.88
C ILE A 88 12.76 -4.25 19.68
N VAL A 89 13.31 -3.04 19.48
CA VAL A 89 12.56 -2.08 18.62
C VAL A 89 13.25 -1.44 17.41
N ASP A 90 14.54 -1.63 17.07
CA ASP A 90 15.03 -0.88 15.88
C ASP A 90 15.99 -1.61 14.94
N ASN A 91 16.96 -2.37 15.45
CA ASN A 91 17.92 -3.06 14.57
C ASN A 91 17.24 -4.07 13.62
N ASN A 92 16.07 -4.60 14.00
CA ASN A 92 15.28 -5.49 13.18
C ASN A 92 14.17 -4.78 12.37
N ILE A 93 13.81 -3.54 12.73
CA ILE A 93 12.72 -2.80 12.07
C ILE A 93 13.28 -1.92 10.95
N ASP A 94 14.35 -1.18 11.24
CA ASP A 94 14.99 -0.31 10.27
C ASP A 94 16.13 -1.03 9.54
N PRO A 95 15.93 -1.41 8.27
CA PRO A 95 16.93 -2.15 7.52
C PRO A 95 18.15 -1.30 7.13
N LEU A 96 18.14 0.01 7.41
CA LEU A 96 19.25 0.92 7.17
C LEU A 96 20.00 1.33 8.44
N ARG A 97 19.45 1.11 9.65
CA ARG A 97 20.00 1.69 10.89
C ARG A 97 21.44 1.24 11.16
N ASN A 98 21.68 -0.08 11.17
CA ASN A 98 22.94 -0.65 11.61
C ASN A 98 23.68 -1.43 10.51
N GLU A 99 23.24 -1.31 9.27
CA GLU A 99 23.74 -2.08 8.13
C GLU A 99 24.47 -1.17 7.13
N TYR A 100 25.45 -1.74 6.43
CA TYR A 100 26.16 -1.05 5.35
C TYR A 100 25.46 -1.17 3.99
N LEU A 101 24.54 -2.13 3.87
CA LEU A 101 23.77 -2.38 2.66
C LEU A 101 22.28 -2.41 3.00
N SER A 102 21.49 -1.69 2.22
CA SER A 102 20.05 -1.82 2.26
C SER A 102 19.61 -3.18 1.70
N PRO A 103 18.34 -3.54 1.92
CA PRO A 103 17.69 -4.57 1.13
C PRO A 103 17.84 -4.26 -0.35
N LEU A 104 18.13 -5.30 -1.13
CA LEU A 104 18.09 -5.25 -2.57
C LEU A 104 16.62 -5.16 -2.99
N VAL A 105 16.27 -4.08 -3.67
CA VAL A 105 14.89 -3.83 -4.10
C VAL A 105 14.76 -4.08 -5.59
N GLY A 106 13.68 -4.73 -5.99
CA GLY A 106 13.32 -4.97 -7.36
C GLY A 106 11.90 -4.51 -7.64
N LYS A 107 11.70 -3.88 -8.80
CA LYS A 107 10.39 -3.59 -9.36
C LYS A 107 10.27 -4.15 -10.77
N LEU A 108 9.10 -4.67 -11.10
CA LEU A 108 8.74 -5.15 -12.42
C LEU A 108 7.29 -4.76 -12.71
N GLN A 109 7.08 -4.06 -13.81
CA GLN A 109 5.76 -3.80 -14.37
C GLN A 109 5.69 -4.47 -15.74
N TYR A 110 4.59 -5.18 -16.00
CA TYR A 110 4.38 -5.88 -17.26
C TYR A 110 2.95 -5.68 -17.76
N PHE A 111 2.82 -5.17 -18.99
CA PHE A 111 1.57 -5.00 -19.70
C PHE A 111 1.37 -6.17 -20.66
N VAL A 112 0.72 -7.24 -20.16
CA VAL A 112 0.41 -8.45 -20.94
C VAL A 112 -0.35 -8.09 -22.22
N ASN A 113 -1.28 -7.13 -22.10
CA ASN A 113 -2.00 -6.48 -23.19
C ASN A 113 -2.52 -5.11 -22.68
N PRO A 114 -3.16 -4.26 -23.53
CA PRO A 114 -3.63 -2.95 -23.09
C PRO A 114 -4.65 -2.95 -21.93
N LYS A 115 -5.18 -4.11 -21.56
CA LYS A 115 -6.19 -4.29 -20.51
C LYS A 115 -5.65 -4.98 -19.27
N ILE A 116 -4.53 -5.69 -19.35
CA ILE A 116 -3.99 -6.48 -18.24
C ILE A 116 -2.60 -5.95 -17.89
N ASN A 117 -2.46 -5.48 -16.66
CA ASN A 117 -1.17 -5.12 -16.07
C ASN A 117 -0.85 -6.02 -14.88
N ALA A 118 0.43 -6.35 -14.73
CA ALA A 118 0.97 -7.04 -13.58
C ALA A 118 2.12 -6.21 -13.00
N THR A 119 2.14 -6.03 -11.69
CA THR A 119 3.20 -5.30 -10.98
C THR A 119 3.74 -6.16 -9.86
N ILE A 120 5.06 -6.19 -9.73
CA ILE A 120 5.78 -6.87 -8.67
C ILE A 120 6.81 -5.90 -8.10
N ASN A 121 6.75 -5.64 -6.81
CA ASN A 121 7.78 -4.94 -6.05
C ASN A 121 8.24 -5.84 -4.90
N MET A 122 9.54 -5.99 -4.71
CA MET A 122 10.10 -6.83 -3.65
C MET A 122 11.35 -6.19 -3.07
N ALA A 123 11.55 -6.34 -1.75
CA ALA A 123 12.79 -5.98 -1.07
C ALA A 123 13.33 -7.21 -0.35
N TRP A 124 14.49 -7.70 -0.76
CA TRP A 124 15.17 -8.82 -0.11
C TRP A 124 16.38 -8.33 0.68
N ASP A 125 16.47 -8.71 1.94
CA ASP A 125 17.53 -8.30 2.84
C ASP A 125 18.73 -9.26 2.77
N PRO A 126 19.88 -8.84 2.22
CA PRO A 126 21.06 -9.68 2.12
C PRO A 126 21.74 -9.94 3.47
N ASN A 127 21.59 -9.04 4.44
CA ASN A 127 22.24 -9.16 5.74
C ASN A 127 21.54 -10.23 6.58
N TYR A 128 20.20 -10.25 6.54
CA TYR A 128 19.36 -11.17 7.33
C TYR A 128 18.78 -12.35 6.54
N HIS A 129 19.08 -12.47 5.24
CA HIS A 129 18.59 -13.52 4.34
C HIS A 129 17.06 -13.68 4.36
N ARG A 130 16.32 -12.57 4.41
CA ARG A 130 14.86 -12.57 4.56
C ARG A 130 14.19 -11.56 3.63
N LEU A 131 12.93 -11.80 3.30
CA LEU A 131 12.11 -10.84 2.58
C LEU A 131 11.69 -9.72 3.54
N ASN A 132 11.93 -8.47 3.16
CA ASN A 132 11.44 -7.29 3.88
C ASN A 132 10.05 -6.88 3.38
N THR A 133 9.88 -6.74 2.07
CA THR A 133 8.59 -6.35 1.48
C THR A 133 8.31 -7.15 0.22
N ALA A 134 7.03 -7.40 -0.04
CA ALA A 134 6.55 -7.81 -1.35
C ALA A 134 5.18 -7.19 -1.63
N ASP A 135 5.01 -6.60 -2.80
CA ASP A 135 3.75 -6.11 -3.34
C ASP A 135 3.58 -6.72 -4.73
N VAL A 136 2.59 -7.58 -4.88
CA VAL A 136 2.27 -8.23 -6.15
C VAL A 136 0.84 -7.87 -6.50
N SER A 137 0.62 -7.37 -7.70
CA SER A 137 -0.73 -7.05 -8.17
C SER A 137 -0.92 -7.48 -9.61
N LEU A 138 -2.15 -7.89 -9.91
CA LEU A 138 -2.64 -8.21 -11.23
C LEU A 138 -3.96 -7.48 -11.42
N GLN A 139 -4.06 -6.69 -12.47
CA GLN A 139 -5.23 -5.86 -12.72
C GLN A 139 -5.68 -5.97 -14.17
N TYR A 140 -6.97 -6.20 -14.34
CA TYR A 140 -7.70 -6.14 -15.59
C TYR A 140 -8.57 -4.89 -15.61
N ILE A 141 -8.41 -4.05 -16.64
CA ILE A 141 -9.22 -2.85 -16.89
C ILE A 141 -9.66 -2.88 -18.34
N ASN A 142 -10.97 -2.89 -18.58
CA ASN A 142 -11.54 -2.87 -19.92
C ASN A 142 -12.71 -1.90 -19.97
N ARG A 143 -12.45 -0.66 -20.41
CA ARG A 143 -13.38 0.47 -20.25
C ARG A 143 -13.60 0.78 -18.75
N ALA A 144 -14.15 1.96 -18.45
CA ALA A 144 -14.34 2.39 -17.06
C ALA A 144 -15.34 1.54 -16.25
N ASP A 145 -16.06 0.61 -16.88
CA ASP A 145 -17.12 -0.21 -16.27
C ASP A 145 -16.74 -1.69 -16.03
N ARG A 146 -15.50 -2.09 -16.32
CA ARG A 146 -15.01 -3.46 -16.07
C ARG A 146 -13.60 -3.44 -15.51
N VAL A 147 -13.51 -3.62 -14.20
CA VAL A 147 -12.25 -3.66 -13.45
C VAL A 147 -12.24 -4.91 -12.60
N VAL A 148 -11.14 -5.66 -12.65
CA VAL A 148 -10.85 -6.76 -11.71
C VAL A 148 -9.42 -6.57 -11.24
N SER A 149 -9.20 -6.61 -9.93
CA SER A 149 -7.89 -6.46 -9.32
C SER A 149 -7.66 -7.54 -8.29
N PHE A 150 -6.50 -8.17 -8.34
CA PHE A 150 -5.99 -9.04 -7.29
C PHE A 150 -4.66 -8.47 -6.81
N TRP A 151 -4.43 -8.49 -5.51
CA TRP A 151 -3.17 -8.04 -4.94
C TRP A 151 -2.78 -8.83 -3.69
N TYR A 152 -1.48 -8.89 -3.45
CA TYR A 152 -0.85 -9.47 -2.27
C TYR A 152 0.19 -8.49 -1.74
N LYS A 153 0.15 -8.19 -0.45
CA LYS A 153 1.12 -7.33 0.22
C LYS A 153 1.68 -8.06 1.44
N TYR A 154 2.99 -8.07 1.54
CA TYR A 154 3.76 -8.52 2.68
C TYR A 154 4.71 -7.40 3.10
N ALA A 155 4.79 -7.13 4.40
CA ALA A 155 5.77 -6.24 4.96
C ALA A 155 6.21 -6.74 6.33
N LEU A 156 7.53 -6.90 6.50
CA LEU A 156 8.19 -7.23 7.74
C LEU A 156 7.95 -6.10 8.75
N HIS A 157 7.58 -6.45 9.98
CA HIS A 157 7.42 -5.49 11.09
C HIS A 157 6.46 -4.31 10.83
N ALA A 158 5.55 -4.43 9.86
CA ALA A 158 4.66 -3.34 9.46
C ALA A 158 3.34 -3.25 10.24
N ASP A 159 3.10 -4.15 11.19
CA ASP A 159 1.92 -4.08 12.05
C ASP A 159 2.32 -3.92 13.52
N GLN A 160 2.00 -2.76 14.08
CA GLN A 160 2.31 -2.42 15.47
C GLN A 160 1.19 -2.90 16.39
N LYS A 161 1.51 -3.84 17.28
CA LYS A 161 0.62 -4.17 18.40
C LYS A 161 0.75 -3.13 19.50
N LEU A 162 -0.34 -2.92 20.24
CA LEU A 162 -0.39 -2.14 21.50
C LEU A 162 0.66 -2.58 22.55
N GLN A 163 1.29 -3.75 22.39
CA GLN A 163 2.33 -4.29 23.27
C GLN A 163 3.76 -4.21 22.70
N GLY A 164 4.00 -3.36 21.69
CA GLY A 164 5.35 -2.89 21.35
C GLY A 164 6.24 -3.84 20.53
N VAL A 165 5.82 -5.07 20.25
CA VAL A 165 6.53 -5.95 19.29
C VAL A 165 5.84 -5.85 17.92
N PRO A 166 6.52 -5.30 16.90
CA PRO A 166 6.01 -5.30 15.55
C PRO A 166 5.91 -6.73 15.03
N VAL A 167 4.84 -7.02 14.30
CA VAL A 167 4.66 -8.31 13.63
C VAL A 167 4.56 -8.13 12.13
N ASN A 168 4.78 -9.23 11.41
CA ASN A 168 4.72 -9.24 9.95
C ASN A 168 3.28 -9.07 9.49
N LEU A 169 3.07 -8.14 8.56
CA LEU A 169 1.79 -7.91 7.94
C LEU A 169 1.72 -8.62 6.60
N SER A 170 0.77 -9.54 6.45
CA SER A 170 0.46 -10.21 5.19
C SER A 170 -1.02 -10.04 4.88
N ARG A 171 -1.32 -9.48 3.70
CA ARG A 171 -2.68 -9.19 3.25
C ARG A 171 -2.84 -9.61 1.80
N VAL A 172 -4.01 -10.12 1.48
CA VAL A 172 -4.45 -10.36 0.11
C VAL A 172 -5.72 -9.57 -0.11
N GLY A 173 -5.93 -9.10 -1.34
CA GLY A 173 -7.19 -8.49 -1.67
C GLY A 173 -7.63 -8.75 -3.08
N PHE A 174 -8.93 -8.60 -3.23
CA PHE A 174 -9.65 -8.79 -4.46
C PHE A 174 -10.60 -7.61 -4.64
N SER A 175 -10.76 -7.14 -5.86
CA SER A 175 -11.72 -6.10 -6.19
C SER A 175 -12.31 -6.34 -7.56
N VAL A 176 -13.59 -6.07 -7.69
CA VAL A 176 -14.34 -6.23 -8.93
C VAL A 176 -15.34 -5.09 -9.05
N GLY A 177 -15.38 -4.47 -10.22
CA GLY A 177 -16.46 -3.62 -10.68
C GLY A 177 -16.84 -4.10 -12.07
N TRP A 178 -18.07 -4.57 -12.27
CA TRP A 178 -18.43 -5.25 -13.51
C TRP A 178 -19.86 -4.98 -13.92
N LYS A 179 -20.05 -4.55 -15.16
CA LYS A 179 -21.35 -4.51 -15.81
C LYS A 179 -21.78 -5.92 -16.28
N ILE A 180 -22.64 -6.57 -15.50
CA ILE A 180 -23.09 -7.96 -15.77
C ILE A 180 -24.22 -8.02 -16.80
N TRP A 181 -25.07 -6.99 -16.87
CA TRP A 181 -26.18 -6.89 -17.81
C TRP A 181 -26.44 -5.43 -18.16
N GLN A 182 -27.17 -5.14 -19.24
CA GLN A 182 -27.38 -3.79 -19.83
C GLN A 182 -27.50 -2.63 -18.82
N HIS A 183 -28.20 -2.82 -17.70
CA HIS A 183 -28.40 -1.82 -16.66
C HIS A 183 -27.88 -2.25 -15.28
N TRP A 184 -27.29 -3.43 -15.15
CA TRP A 184 -26.86 -3.99 -13.86
C TRP A 184 -25.34 -3.97 -13.73
N ASN A 185 -24.86 -3.28 -12.69
CA ASN A 185 -23.46 -3.24 -12.31
C ASN A 185 -23.29 -3.89 -10.94
N ILE A 186 -22.28 -4.73 -10.79
CA ILE A 186 -21.88 -5.30 -9.51
C ILE A 186 -20.57 -4.69 -9.07
N VAL A 187 -20.40 -4.55 -7.76
CA VAL A 187 -19.14 -4.13 -7.17
C VAL A 187 -18.81 -5.00 -5.97
N GLY A 188 -17.52 -5.23 -5.76
CA GLY A 188 -17.01 -6.06 -4.68
C GLY A 188 -15.58 -5.68 -4.34
N ASN A 189 -15.27 -5.67 -3.05
CA ASN A 189 -13.92 -5.53 -2.54
C ASN A 189 -13.76 -6.42 -1.31
N LEU A 190 -12.67 -7.16 -1.26
CA LEU A 190 -12.29 -8.01 -0.13
C LEU A 190 -10.84 -7.73 0.20
N ASN A 191 -10.57 -7.52 1.49
CA ASN A 191 -9.24 -7.32 2.03
C ASN A 191 -9.05 -8.28 3.20
N TYR A 192 -8.30 -9.35 2.96
CA TYR A 192 -8.09 -10.42 3.92
C TYR A 192 -6.69 -10.30 4.53
N ASN A 193 -6.63 -10.27 5.85
CA ASN A 193 -5.39 -10.27 6.60
C ASN A 193 -5.02 -11.72 6.94
N THR A 194 -4.02 -12.24 6.22
CA THR A 194 -3.52 -13.60 6.38
C THR A 194 -2.77 -13.77 7.69
N SER A 195 -2.06 -12.73 8.18
CA SER A 195 -1.36 -12.78 9.48
C SER A 195 -2.32 -13.07 10.64
N TYR A 196 -3.55 -12.56 10.58
CA TYR A 196 -4.58 -12.73 11.61
C TYR A 196 -5.74 -13.63 11.21
N HIS A 197 -5.64 -14.30 10.05
CA HIS A 197 -6.65 -15.21 9.51
C HIS A 197 -8.07 -14.60 9.55
N ARG A 198 -8.23 -13.35 9.11
CA ARG A 198 -9.53 -12.64 9.16
C ARG A 198 -9.70 -11.69 7.97
N ALA A 199 -10.95 -11.45 7.58
CA ALA A 199 -11.27 -10.31 6.73
C ALA A 199 -11.00 -9.02 7.52
N GLN A 200 -10.16 -8.14 6.99
CA GLN A 200 -9.94 -6.82 7.58
C GLN A 200 -11.09 -5.89 7.20
N ASP A 201 -11.51 -5.95 5.94
CA ASP A 201 -12.70 -5.29 5.42
C ASP A 201 -13.25 -6.04 4.20
N TYR A 202 -14.56 -5.96 4.01
CA TYR A 202 -15.21 -6.43 2.79
C TYR A 202 -16.43 -5.56 2.45
N ARG A 203 -16.65 -5.41 1.15
CA ARG A 203 -17.70 -4.57 0.58
C ARG A 203 -18.29 -5.27 -0.63
N TYR A 204 -19.60 -5.18 -0.80
CA TYR A 204 -20.26 -5.65 -2.02
C TYR A 204 -21.52 -4.84 -2.27
N GLY A 205 -21.86 -4.67 -3.53
CA GLY A 205 -23.02 -3.87 -3.92
C GLY A 205 -23.51 -4.19 -5.32
N LEU A 206 -24.72 -3.71 -5.57
CA LEU A 206 -25.44 -3.85 -6.82
C LEU A 206 -26.02 -2.48 -7.18
N GLU A 207 -25.85 -2.11 -8.45
CA GLU A 207 -26.44 -0.91 -9.03
C GLU A 207 -27.33 -1.31 -10.21
N TYR A 208 -28.53 -0.76 -10.23
CA TYR A 208 -29.36 -0.68 -11.42
C TYR A 208 -29.32 0.74 -11.97
N ASN A 209 -28.95 0.87 -13.25
CA ASN A 209 -28.60 2.13 -13.88
C ASN A 209 -29.40 2.32 -15.18
N SER A 210 -30.47 3.11 -15.12
CA SER A 210 -31.32 3.43 -16.28
C SER A 210 -30.96 4.79 -16.90
N CYS A 211 -31.71 5.24 -17.91
CA CYS A 211 -31.52 6.56 -18.52
C CYS A 211 -31.88 7.72 -17.57
N CYS A 212 -32.92 7.57 -16.74
CA CYS A 212 -33.48 8.66 -15.93
C CYS A 212 -33.31 8.48 -14.42
N TRP A 213 -32.97 7.28 -13.96
CA TRP A 213 -32.74 7.01 -12.54
C TRP A 213 -31.71 5.89 -12.33
N ALA A 214 -31.08 5.88 -11.16
CA ALA A 214 -30.25 4.78 -10.70
C ALA A 214 -30.65 4.39 -9.27
N ALA A 215 -30.61 3.09 -8.96
CA ALA A 215 -30.78 2.58 -7.61
C ALA A 215 -29.55 1.75 -7.24
N ARG A 216 -29.02 1.99 -6.05
CA ARG A 216 -27.79 1.37 -5.55
C ARG A 216 -28.04 0.80 -4.18
N MET A 217 -27.53 -0.39 -3.96
CA MET A 217 -27.51 -1.05 -2.66
C MET A 217 -26.11 -1.59 -2.40
N MET A 218 -25.56 -1.32 -1.23
CA MET A 218 -24.23 -1.77 -0.85
C MET A 218 -24.19 -2.17 0.62
N ARG A 219 -23.41 -3.20 0.93
CA ARG A 219 -23.03 -3.55 2.29
C ARG A 219 -21.54 -3.35 2.46
N SER A 220 -21.14 -2.72 3.55
CA SER A 220 -19.75 -2.62 3.98
C SER A 220 -19.60 -3.23 5.36
N SER A 221 -18.51 -3.93 5.61
CA SER A 221 -18.17 -4.48 6.91
C SER A 221 -16.68 -4.30 7.18
N ASN A 222 -16.34 -3.71 8.32
CA ASN A 222 -14.95 -3.44 8.70
C ASN A 222 -14.68 -4.08 10.06
N TYR A 223 -13.54 -4.75 10.21
CA TYR A 223 -13.14 -5.33 11.49
C TYR A 223 -12.78 -4.22 12.48
N ILE A 224 -13.41 -4.24 13.66
CA ILE A 224 -13.23 -3.21 14.71
C ILE A 224 -12.58 -3.73 15.99
N GLY A 225 -12.18 -5.00 16.02
CA GLY A 225 -11.54 -5.62 17.19
C GLY A 225 -12.27 -6.87 17.67
N PRO A 226 -11.76 -7.52 18.74
CA PRO A 226 -12.51 -8.55 19.43
C PRO A 226 -13.68 -7.96 20.20
N SER A 227 -14.78 -8.69 20.27
CA SER A 227 -15.93 -8.39 21.13
C SER A 227 -15.50 -8.41 22.59
N ALA A 228 -15.91 -7.40 23.36
CA ALA A 228 -15.63 -7.32 24.80
C ALA A 228 -16.32 -8.43 25.62
N ILE A 229 -17.34 -9.09 25.05
CA ILE A 229 -18.17 -10.06 25.75
C ILE A 229 -17.64 -11.49 25.58
N ASP A 230 -17.28 -11.88 24.35
CA ASP A 230 -16.92 -13.27 24.02
C ASP A 230 -15.59 -13.40 23.27
N GLY A 231 -14.85 -12.30 23.08
CA GLY A 231 -13.56 -12.29 22.41
C GLY A 231 -13.61 -12.59 20.91
N LYS A 232 -14.79 -12.81 20.33
CA LYS A 232 -14.94 -13.13 18.91
C LYS A 232 -14.67 -11.93 18.03
N LYS A 233 -14.34 -12.19 16.76
CA LYS A 233 -14.09 -11.14 15.76
C LYS A 233 -15.35 -10.28 15.59
N ASN A 234 -15.27 -9.00 15.92
CA ASN A 234 -16.36 -8.05 15.81
C ASN A 234 -16.19 -7.16 14.56
N TYR A 235 -17.31 -6.80 13.95
CA TYR A 235 -17.33 -6.03 12.71
C TYR A 235 -18.39 -4.93 12.76
N ASP A 236 -18.01 -3.71 12.38
CA ASP A 236 -18.95 -2.64 12.07
C ASP A 236 -19.50 -2.85 10.66
N SER A 237 -20.79 -3.18 10.56
CA SER A 237 -21.46 -3.50 9.30
C SER A 237 -22.55 -2.49 8.99
N ARG A 238 -22.50 -1.89 7.80
CA ARG A 238 -23.42 -0.83 7.36
C ARG A 238 -24.05 -1.20 6.02
N TRP A 239 -25.33 -0.84 5.87
CA TRP A 239 -26.07 -0.91 4.62
C TRP A 239 -26.26 0.50 4.06
N TYR A 240 -26.01 0.65 2.77
CA TYR A 240 -26.21 1.88 2.03
C TYR A 240 -27.26 1.61 0.95
N VAL A 241 -28.27 2.47 0.89
CA VAL A 241 -29.28 2.47 -0.16
C VAL A 241 -29.36 3.89 -0.70
N GLN A 242 -29.23 4.04 -2.02
CA GLN A 242 -29.26 5.34 -2.69
C GLN A 242 -30.12 5.24 -3.93
N VAL A 243 -30.97 6.24 -4.15
CA VAL A 243 -31.73 6.43 -5.39
C VAL A 243 -31.34 7.78 -5.96
N VAL A 244 -30.93 7.80 -7.22
CA VAL A 244 -30.49 9.00 -7.94
C VAL A 244 -31.45 9.25 -9.09
N LEU A 245 -32.05 10.43 -9.15
CA LEU A 245 -32.83 10.88 -10.31
C LEU A 245 -31.91 11.71 -11.22
N LYS A 246 -31.73 11.26 -12.45
CA LYS A 246 -30.85 11.90 -13.43
C LYS A 246 -31.59 13.04 -14.11
N GLY A 247 -30.95 14.20 -14.23
CA GLY A 247 -31.51 15.37 -14.94
C GLY A 247 -32.14 16.45 -14.06
N PHE A 248 -32.19 16.30 -12.72
CA PHE A 248 -32.71 17.31 -11.79
C PHE A 248 -31.61 17.98 -10.94
N GLY A 249 -30.35 17.92 -11.39
CA GLY A 249 -29.17 18.28 -10.60
C GLY A 249 -28.74 17.11 -9.72
N SER A 250 -27.49 16.68 -9.85
CA SER A 250 -26.92 15.65 -8.98
C SER A 250 -26.46 16.30 -7.68
N VAL A 251 -26.95 15.81 -6.53
CA VAL A 251 -26.29 16.07 -5.25
C VAL A 251 -25.01 15.23 -5.22
N GLU A 252 -23.89 15.93 -5.26
CA GLU A 252 -22.52 15.45 -5.44
C GLU A 252 -21.99 14.83 -4.13
N HIS A 253 -22.49 13.65 -3.76
CA HIS A 253 -21.86 12.70 -2.84
C HIS A 253 -22.18 11.29 -3.34
N ASP A 254 -21.44 10.86 -4.37
CA ASP A 254 -21.59 9.56 -5.00
C ASP A 254 -20.65 8.55 -4.35
N ASN A 255 -20.97 8.06 -3.14
CA ASN A 255 -20.17 7.04 -2.44
C ASN A 255 -19.96 5.75 -3.28
N PHE A 256 -20.79 5.49 -4.28
CA PHE A 256 -20.67 4.33 -5.17
C PHE A 256 -19.76 4.63 -6.36
N GLY A 257 -19.89 5.83 -6.94
CA GLY A 257 -18.98 6.42 -7.91
C GLY A 257 -17.57 6.55 -7.33
N GLU A 258 -17.41 7.13 -6.14
CA GLU A 258 -16.15 7.20 -5.40
C GLU A 258 -15.58 5.83 -5.05
N PHE A 259 -16.42 4.81 -4.82
CA PHE A 259 -15.91 3.46 -4.65
C PHE A 259 -15.38 2.89 -5.96
N LEU A 260 -16.11 3.07 -7.07
CA LEU A 260 -15.67 2.68 -8.41
C LEU A 260 -14.42 3.44 -8.87
N GLU A 261 -14.36 4.74 -8.60
CA GLU A 261 -13.21 5.62 -8.81
C GLU A 261 -12.06 5.21 -7.89
N GLY A 262 -12.30 4.91 -6.61
CA GLY A 262 -11.30 4.39 -5.68
C GLY A 262 -10.73 3.01 -6.09
N LEU A 263 -11.51 2.20 -6.82
CA LEU A 263 -11.01 0.99 -7.48
C LEU A 263 -10.12 1.33 -8.69
N GLN A 264 -10.31 2.48 -9.32
CA GLN A 264 -9.52 3.01 -10.45
C GLN A 264 -8.32 3.88 -10.00
N ASP A 265 -8.39 4.61 -8.88
CA ASP A 265 -7.34 5.51 -8.38
C ASP A 265 -6.15 4.76 -7.80
N LYS A 266 -6.36 3.50 -7.38
CA LYS A 266 -5.27 2.55 -7.14
C LYS A 266 -4.42 2.28 -8.39
N TYR A 267 -4.87 2.66 -9.58
CA TYR A 267 -4.11 2.64 -10.84
C TYR A 267 -3.50 4.01 -11.19
N ILE A 268 -4.19 5.14 -10.98
CA ILE A 268 -3.72 6.48 -11.37
C ILE A 268 -2.57 6.98 -10.48
N ASN A 269 -2.57 6.65 -9.19
CA ASN A 269 -1.46 7.01 -8.28
C ASN A 269 -0.14 6.26 -8.54
N SER A 270 -0.07 5.36 -9.53
CA SER A 270 1.20 4.82 -10.03
C SER A 270 1.76 5.58 -11.24
N LYS A 271 0.97 6.47 -11.86
CA LYS A 271 1.39 7.33 -12.97
C LYS A 271 1.82 8.74 -12.55
N ASP A 272 1.31 9.27 -11.43
CA ASP A 272 1.55 10.66 -11.00
C ASP A 272 2.52 10.82 -9.82
N LYS A 273 3.37 9.82 -9.56
CA LYS A 273 4.57 9.99 -8.72
C LYS A 273 5.82 9.65 -9.52
N GLY A 274 6.09 10.49 -10.52
CA GLY A 274 7.42 10.71 -11.08
C GLY A 274 7.88 12.12 -10.71
N PRO A 275 9.20 12.33 -10.65
CA PRO A 275 9.98 13.00 -9.59
C PRO A 275 9.49 14.38 -9.12
#